data_AF-D8M470-F1
#
_entry.id   AF-D8M470-F1
#
_cell.length_a   1.000
_cell.length_b   1.000
_cell.length_c   1.000
_cell.angle_alpha   90.00
_cell.angle_beta   90.00
_cell.angle_gamma   90.00
#
_symmetry.space_group_name_H-M   'P 1'
#
loop_
_entity.id
_entity.type
_entity.pdbx_description
1 polymer ?
#
loop_
_entity_poly.entity_id
_entity_poly.type
_entity_poly.pdbx_seq_one_letter_code
_entity_poly.pdbx_strand_id
1 'polypeptide(L)'
;MGFSPRSHPTHPIEIDHCRFCIQQFQKLRTGKISSISSYCPVQLFSSAIGQFQSILHLFETPQNNLTCFLDGQKCQVSTIPLPIDSSAIKSFARELELALPAVLTKETAISVLITLAFQRSGVLNDLLRVQVGETESLDIESKRLE
;
A
#
# COMPACT_ATOMS: atom_id res chain seq x y z
N MET A 1 9.59 6.39 3.07
CA MET A 1 9.69 7.11 1.79
C MET A 1 9.39 6.12 0.68
N GLY A 2 8.20 6.22 0.08
CA GLY A 2 7.81 5.46 -1.10
C GLY A 2 8.11 6.32 -2.32
N PHE A 3 9.09 5.93 -3.11
CA PHE A 3 8.95 5.67 -4.54
C PHE A 3 10.27 5.12 -5.07
N SER A 4 10.17 4.35 -6.15
CA SER A 4 11.28 3.78 -6.90
C SER A 4 12.01 4.91 -7.64
N PRO A 5 13.35 4.97 -7.67
CA PRO A 5 14.08 5.95 -8.47
C PRO A 5 14.04 5.52 -9.95
N ARG A 6 12.86 5.40 -10.53
CA ARG A 6 12.72 5.05 -11.96
C ARG A 6 13.25 6.17 -12.85
N SER A 7 13.18 7.40 -12.38
CA SER A 7 13.69 8.58 -13.07
C SER A 7 15.22 8.61 -13.13
N HIS A 8 15.91 8.17 -12.07
CA HIS A 8 17.37 8.17 -11.98
C HIS A 8 17.93 7.00 -11.16
N PRO A 9 17.91 5.76 -11.69
CA PRO A 9 18.47 4.62 -10.98
C PRO A 9 19.98 4.78 -10.87
N THR A 10 20.50 4.66 -9.64
CA THR A 10 21.95 4.66 -9.38
C THR A 10 22.55 3.26 -9.49
N HIS A 11 21.69 2.25 -9.45
CA HIS A 11 22.06 0.84 -9.57
C HIS A 11 20.98 0.06 -10.36
N PRO A 12 21.34 -0.95 -11.18
CA PRO A 12 20.36 -1.68 -12.01
C PRO A 12 19.17 -2.26 -11.23
N ILE A 13 19.41 -2.70 -10.00
CA ILE A 13 18.34 -3.25 -9.13
C ILE A 13 17.21 -2.25 -8.83
N GLU A 14 17.47 -0.94 -8.90
CA GLU A 14 16.49 0.09 -8.61
C GLU A 14 15.51 0.35 -9.77
N ILE A 15 15.78 -0.24 -10.94
CA ILE A 15 14.87 -0.27 -12.10
C ILE A 15 13.69 -1.20 -11.80
N ASP A 16 14.00 -2.39 -11.29
CA ASP A 16 13.01 -3.46 -11.11
C ASP A 16 12.39 -3.48 -9.71
N HIS A 17 13.09 -2.94 -8.70
CA HIS A 17 12.67 -3.01 -7.31
C HIS A 17 12.56 -1.64 -6.68
N CYS A 18 11.48 -1.43 -5.91
CA CYS A 18 11.33 -0.20 -5.16
C CYS A 18 12.32 -0.13 -4.00
N ARG A 19 12.71 1.10 -3.63
CA ARG A 19 13.68 1.38 -2.56
C ARG A 19 13.31 0.71 -1.23
N PHE A 20 12.01 0.64 -0.90
CA PHE A 20 11.56 -0.05 0.32
C PHE A 20 11.90 -1.54 0.28
N CYS A 21 11.58 -2.23 -0.81
CA CYS A 21 11.85 -3.67 -0.96
C CYS A 21 13.35 -3.97 -0.89
N ILE A 22 14.18 -3.14 -1.54
CA ILE A 22 15.65 -3.27 -1.47
C ILE A 22 16.13 -3.11 -0.01
N GLN A 23 15.61 -2.09 0.70
CA GLN A 23 15.99 -1.84 2.09
C GLN A 23 15.56 -2.94 3.07
N GLN A 24 14.48 -3.69 2.78
CA GLN A 24 14.06 -4.83 3.62
C GLN A 24 15.16 -5.89 3.68
N PHE A 25 15.87 -6.18 2.59
CA PHE A 25 17.01 -7.12 2.60
C PHE A 25 18.15 -6.63 3.50
N GLN A 26 18.48 -5.34 3.44
CA GLN A 26 19.50 -4.77 4.31
C GLN A 26 19.07 -4.83 5.79
N LYS A 27 17.80 -4.54 6.10
CA LYS A 27 17.26 -4.63 7.46
C LYS A 27 17.30 -6.05 7.99
N LEU A 28 16.95 -7.05 7.17
CA LEU A 28 17.02 -8.46 7.55
C LEU A 28 18.48 -8.87 7.84
N ARG A 29 19.41 -8.55 6.92
CA ARG A 29 20.83 -8.86 7.08
C ARG A 29 21.46 -8.22 8.32
N THR A 30 20.97 -7.05 8.73
CA THR A 30 21.44 -6.32 9.93
C THR A 30 20.67 -6.69 11.20
N GLY A 31 19.74 -7.64 11.14
CA GLY A 31 18.94 -8.09 12.28
C GLY A 31 17.91 -7.08 12.79
N LYS A 32 17.62 -6.01 12.03
CA LYS A 32 16.62 -4.98 12.42
C LYS A 32 15.18 -5.47 12.29
N ILE A 33 14.96 -6.52 11.51
CA ILE A 33 13.66 -7.18 11.31
C ILE A 33 13.88 -8.69 11.30
N SER A 34 12.88 -9.46 11.72
CA SER A 34 12.90 -10.92 11.73
C SER A 34 12.51 -11.54 10.39
N SER A 35 11.77 -10.81 9.55
CA SER A 35 11.30 -11.26 8.24
C SER A 35 11.08 -10.06 7.31
N ILE A 36 11.20 -10.30 6.00
CA ILE A 36 10.90 -9.31 4.96
C ILE A 36 9.39 -9.07 4.93
N SER A 37 9.01 -7.80 4.87
CA SER A 37 7.62 -7.37 4.72
C SER A 37 7.06 -7.71 3.33
N SER A 38 5.84 -8.23 3.27
CA SER A 38 5.08 -8.42 2.02
C SER A 38 4.54 -7.09 1.46
N TYR A 39 4.47 -6.04 2.29
CA TYR A 39 4.02 -4.72 1.86
C TYR A 39 4.98 -4.09 0.84
N CYS A 40 4.42 -3.54 -0.24
CA CYS A 40 5.14 -2.80 -1.27
C CYS A 40 4.49 -1.42 -1.48
N PRO A 41 5.24 -0.32 -1.29
CA PRO A 41 4.72 1.02 -1.56
C PRO A 41 4.26 1.21 -3.00
N VAL A 42 4.99 0.70 -4.00
CA VAL A 42 4.59 0.83 -5.41
C VAL A 42 3.21 0.20 -5.65
N GLN A 43 2.93 -0.92 -4.98
CA GLN A 43 1.62 -1.56 -5.04
C GLN A 43 0.54 -0.69 -4.36
N LEU A 44 0.86 -0.04 -3.24
CA LEU A 44 -0.06 0.87 -2.53
C LEU A 44 -0.50 2.06 -3.41
N PHE A 45 0.42 2.65 -4.18
CA PHE A 45 0.17 3.82 -5.02
C PHE A 45 -0.25 3.46 -6.46
N SER A 46 -0.62 2.19 -6.73
CA SER A 46 -0.99 1.73 -8.07
C SER A 46 -2.50 1.83 -8.32
N SER A 47 -3.17 0.70 -8.54
CA SER A 47 -4.62 0.61 -8.72
C SER A 47 -5.34 0.37 -7.40
N ALA A 48 -6.67 0.48 -7.38
CA ALA A 48 -7.49 0.10 -6.22
C ALA A 48 -7.21 -1.35 -5.76
N ILE A 49 -7.02 -2.28 -6.71
CA ILE A 49 -6.67 -3.68 -6.43
C ILE A 49 -5.30 -3.79 -5.77
N GLY A 50 -4.29 -3.11 -6.34
CA GLY A 50 -2.94 -3.10 -5.76
C GLY A 50 -2.94 -2.47 -4.36
N GLN A 51 -3.64 -1.37 -4.20
CA GLN A 51 -3.78 -0.68 -2.93
C GLN A 51 -4.43 -1.57 -1.87
N PHE A 52 -5.53 -2.25 -2.22
CA PHE A 52 -6.21 -3.20 -1.35
C PHE A 52 -5.28 -4.34 -0.90
N GLN A 53 -4.55 -4.96 -1.84
CA GLN A 53 -3.59 -6.01 -1.52
C GLN A 53 -2.43 -5.51 -0.65
N SER A 54 -1.93 -4.31 -0.92
CA SER A 54 -0.85 -3.71 -0.13
C SER A 54 -1.28 -3.44 1.31
N ILE A 55 -2.54 -3.05 1.54
CA ILE A 55 -3.11 -2.88 2.88
C ILE A 55 -3.26 -4.24 3.60
N LEU A 56 -3.67 -5.31 2.89
CA LEU A 56 -3.67 -6.65 3.47
C LEU A 56 -2.27 -7.09 3.92
N HIS A 57 -1.24 -6.87 3.10
CA HIS A 57 0.14 -7.16 3.47
C HIS A 57 0.63 -6.35 4.68
N LEU A 58 0.11 -5.13 4.88
CA LEU A 58 0.38 -4.35 6.09
C LEU A 58 -0.24 -4.98 7.34
N PHE A 59 -1.39 -5.65 7.23
CA PHE A 59 -1.95 -6.41 8.35
C PHE A 59 -1.15 -7.68 8.66
N GLU A 60 -0.60 -8.34 7.66
CA GLU A 60 0.26 -9.52 7.84
C GLU A 60 1.63 -9.16 8.43
N THR A 61 2.25 -8.10 7.92
CA THR A 61 3.61 -7.69 8.28
C THR A 61 3.67 -6.19 8.61
N PRO A 62 3.04 -5.74 9.71
CA PRO A 62 2.89 -4.32 10.02
C PRO A 62 4.23 -3.61 10.24
N GLN A 63 5.21 -4.29 10.86
CA GLN A 63 6.50 -3.73 11.26
C GLN A 63 6.31 -2.34 11.92
N ASN A 64 6.90 -1.29 11.34
CA ASN A 64 6.69 0.12 11.73
C ASN A 64 5.84 0.91 10.71
N ASN A 65 5.19 0.23 9.77
CA ASN A 65 4.41 0.84 8.69
C ASN A 65 2.91 0.94 8.99
N LEU A 66 2.40 0.14 9.93
CA LEU A 66 0.99 0.16 10.33
C LEU A 66 0.87 0.25 11.85
N THR A 67 -0.01 1.12 12.33
CA THR A 67 -0.44 1.17 13.74
C THR A 67 -1.92 1.47 13.79
N CYS A 68 -2.65 0.75 14.63
CA CYS A 68 -4.09 0.89 14.78
C CYS A 68 -4.43 1.41 16.17
N PHE A 69 -5.42 2.30 16.23
CA PHE A 69 -5.94 2.87 17.46
C PHE A 69 -7.46 2.76 17.48
N LEU A 70 -8.02 2.48 18.65
CA LEU A 70 -9.44 2.53 18.94
C LEU A 70 -9.61 3.37 20.20
N ASP A 71 -10.41 4.44 20.12
CA ASP A 71 -10.63 5.38 21.23
C ASP A 71 -9.32 5.89 21.86
N GLY A 72 -8.33 6.19 21.00
CA GLY A 72 -6.99 6.67 21.41
C GLY A 72 -6.05 5.59 21.96
N GLN A 73 -6.51 4.35 22.14
CA GLN A 73 -5.69 3.24 22.63
C GLN A 73 -5.16 2.39 21.48
N LYS A 74 -3.87 2.05 21.52
CA LYS A 74 -3.26 1.18 20.50
C LYS A 74 -3.88 -0.22 20.60
N CYS A 75 -4.36 -0.75 19.47
CA CYS A 75 -5.04 -2.05 19.43
C CYS A 75 -4.58 -2.90 18.23
N GLN A 76 -4.96 -4.18 18.26
CA GLN A 76 -4.84 -5.09 17.11
C GLN A 76 -6.13 -5.08 16.31
N VAL A 77 -6.04 -5.20 14.99
CA VAL A 77 -7.21 -5.11 14.09
C VAL A 77 -8.25 -6.18 14.38
N SER A 78 -7.78 -7.39 14.69
CA SER A 78 -8.63 -8.51 15.12
C SER A 78 -9.48 -8.20 16.36
N THR A 79 -9.02 -7.28 17.22
CA THR A 79 -9.72 -6.87 18.46
C THR A 79 -10.73 -5.75 18.25
N ILE A 80 -10.73 -5.08 17.09
CA ILE A 80 -11.66 -3.99 16.82
C ILE A 80 -13.09 -4.55 16.81
N PRO A 81 -14.03 -3.99 17.60
CA PRO A 81 -15.43 -4.37 17.59
C PRO A 81 -16.10 -3.72 16.37
N LEU A 82 -15.74 -4.18 15.18
CA LEU A 82 -16.35 -3.74 13.93
C LEU A 82 -17.50 -4.70 13.60
N PRO A 83 -18.78 -4.27 13.74
CA PRO A 83 -19.88 -5.03 13.18
C PRO A 83 -19.71 -5.04 11.65
N ILE A 84 -19.35 -6.19 11.09
CA ILE A 84 -19.16 -6.34 9.64
C ILE A 84 -20.54 -6.49 9.00
N ASP A 85 -21.08 -5.39 8.48
CA ASP A 85 -22.17 -5.48 7.51
C ASP A 85 -21.59 -5.98 6.17
N SER A 86 -21.70 -7.29 5.96
CA SER A 86 -21.21 -7.95 4.76
C SER A 86 -21.83 -7.39 3.48
N SER A 87 -23.06 -6.88 3.54
CA SER A 87 -23.75 -6.32 2.37
C SER A 87 -23.15 -4.98 1.96
N ALA A 88 -22.91 -4.09 2.93
CA ALA A 88 -22.26 -2.81 2.73
C ALA A 88 -20.82 -2.99 2.20
N ILE A 89 -20.03 -3.86 2.82
CA ILE A 89 -18.65 -4.14 2.38
C ILE A 89 -18.61 -4.68 0.95
N LYS A 90 -19.52 -5.60 0.58
CA LYS A 90 -19.63 -6.08 -0.80
C LYS A 90 -20.04 -4.98 -1.76
N SER A 91 -20.87 -4.03 -1.34
CA SER A 91 -21.23 -2.88 -2.17
C SER A 91 -20.03 -1.96 -2.42
N PHE A 92 -19.25 -1.64 -1.39
CA PHE A 92 -18.04 -0.83 -1.53
C PHE A 92 -16.96 -1.53 -2.36
N ALA A 93 -16.81 -2.85 -2.21
CA ALA A 93 -15.89 -3.60 -3.05
C ALA A 93 -16.30 -3.58 -4.52
N ARG A 94 -17.60 -3.62 -4.85
CA ARG A 94 -18.07 -3.45 -6.24
C ARG A 94 -17.75 -2.06 -6.79
N GLU A 95 -17.90 -1.01 -5.98
CA GLU A 95 -17.50 0.36 -6.38
C GLU A 95 -16.00 0.45 -6.72
N LEU A 96 -15.18 -0.35 -6.05
CA LEU A 96 -13.73 -0.43 -6.26
C LEU A 96 -13.31 -1.51 -7.25
N GLU A 97 -14.26 -2.22 -7.87
CA GLU A 97 -14.02 -3.39 -8.75
C GLU A 97 -13.15 -4.48 -8.10
N LEU A 98 -13.27 -4.66 -6.77
CA LEU A 98 -12.52 -5.65 -6.00
C LEU A 98 -13.25 -7.00 -5.96
N ALA A 99 -12.51 -8.07 -6.26
CA ALA A 99 -12.93 -9.43 -5.99
C ALA A 99 -12.65 -9.78 -4.52
N LEU A 100 -13.71 -9.99 -3.73
CA LEU A 100 -13.58 -10.36 -2.32
C LEU A 100 -13.61 -11.89 -2.13
N PRO A 101 -12.92 -12.41 -1.09
CA PRO A 101 -13.09 -13.79 -0.67
C PRO A 101 -14.53 -14.07 -0.18
N ALA A 102 -14.93 -15.34 -0.23
CA ALA A 102 -16.27 -15.76 0.20
C ALA A 102 -16.54 -15.45 1.68
N VAL A 103 -15.51 -15.57 2.53
CA VAL A 103 -15.54 -15.24 3.96
C VAL A 103 -14.84 -13.91 4.16
N LEU A 104 -15.55 -12.93 4.72
CA LEU A 104 -14.99 -11.62 5.04
C LEU A 104 -14.39 -11.64 6.44
N THR A 105 -13.08 -11.37 6.53
CA THR A 105 -12.43 -11.09 7.81
C THR A 105 -12.50 -9.60 8.15
N LYS A 106 -12.17 -9.23 9.39
CA LYS A 106 -12.09 -7.82 9.80
C LYS A 106 -11.04 -7.07 8.99
N GLU A 107 -9.90 -7.69 8.75
CA GLU A 107 -8.79 -7.17 7.95
C GLU A 107 -9.26 -6.92 6.52
N THR A 108 -9.99 -7.87 5.92
CA THR A 108 -10.56 -7.68 4.57
C THR A 108 -11.55 -6.52 4.53
N ALA A 109 -12.48 -6.46 5.48
CA ALA A 109 -13.47 -5.38 5.56
C ALA A 109 -12.81 -4.01 5.74
N ILE A 110 -11.83 -3.90 6.64
CA ILE A 110 -11.09 -2.66 6.91
C ILE A 110 -10.22 -2.29 5.70
N SER A 111 -9.57 -3.25 5.03
CA SER A 111 -8.85 -3.00 3.79
C SER A 111 -9.74 -2.39 2.71
N VAL A 112 -10.97 -2.88 2.54
CA VAL A 112 -11.95 -2.28 1.60
C VAL A 112 -12.26 -0.83 2.00
N LEU A 113 -12.54 -0.58 3.28
CA LEU A 113 -12.88 0.76 3.77
C LEU A 113 -11.72 1.76 3.64
N ILE A 114 -10.50 1.36 4.01
CA ILE A 114 -9.30 2.19 3.81
C ILE A 114 -9.09 2.43 2.32
N THR A 115 -9.28 1.40 1.49
CA THR A 115 -9.11 1.53 0.05
C THR A 115 -10.08 2.56 -0.52
N LEU A 116 -11.34 2.47 -0.14
CA LEU A 116 -12.38 3.41 -0.52
C LEU A 116 -12.05 4.83 -0.08
N ALA A 117 -11.60 5.00 1.17
CA ALA A 117 -11.23 6.30 1.70
C ALA A 117 -10.08 6.96 0.92
N PHE A 118 -9.04 6.19 0.59
CA PHE A 118 -7.93 6.70 -0.24
C PHE A 118 -8.37 7.05 -1.66
N GLN A 119 -9.18 6.20 -2.30
CA GLN A 119 -9.67 6.45 -3.65
C GLN A 119 -10.56 7.69 -3.73
N ARG A 120 -11.46 7.88 -2.75
CA ARG A 120 -12.35 9.04 -2.70
C ARG A 120 -11.66 10.34 -2.28
N SER A 121 -10.65 10.26 -1.41
CA SER A 121 -9.92 11.46 -0.96
C SER A 121 -8.84 11.92 -1.93
N GLY A 122 -8.29 11.02 -2.76
CA GLY A 122 -7.15 11.34 -3.62
C GLY A 122 -5.84 11.59 -2.87
N VAL A 123 -5.79 11.40 -1.55
CA VAL A 123 -4.65 11.79 -0.69
C VAL A 123 -3.34 11.10 -1.10
N LEU A 124 -3.41 9.86 -1.58
CA LEU A 124 -2.23 9.15 -2.05
C LEU A 124 -1.69 9.74 -3.36
N ASN A 125 -2.55 10.27 -4.23
CA ASN A 125 -2.11 10.96 -5.45
C ASN A 125 -1.42 12.27 -5.12
N ASP A 126 -1.97 13.04 -4.17
CA ASP A 126 -1.34 14.28 -3.72
C ASP A 126 0.01 14.02 -3.02
N LEU A 127 0.06 13.00 -2.17
CA LEU A 127 1.31 12.57 -1.54
C LEU A 127 2.34 12.13 -2.59
N LEU A 128 1.89 11.39 -3.61
CA LEU A 128 2.75 10.95 -4.70
C LEU A 128 3.35 12.14 -5.46
N ARG A 129 2.52 13.13 -5.80
CA ARG A 129 2.97 14.36 -6.48
C ARG A 129 4.05 15.08 -5.69
N VAL A 130 3.93 15.17 -4.37
CA VAL A 130 4.95 15.80 -3.51
C VAL A 130 6.22 14.95 -3.42
N GLN A 131 6.08 13.62 -3.39
CA GLN A 131 7.22 12.70 -3.29
C GLN A 131 8.07 12.63 -4.57
N VAL A 132 7.42 12.80 -5.72
CA VAL A 132 8.05 12.80 -7.05
C VAL A 132 8.52 14.20 -7.45
N GLY A 133 7.89 15.25 -6.91
CA GLY A 133 8.13 16.65 -7.26
C GLY A 133 7.31 17.10 -8.47
N GLU A 134 7.14 18.42 -8.64
CA GLU A 134 6.42 19.03 -9.79
C GLU A 134 7.14 18.83 -11.14
N THR A 135 8.26 18.11 -11.19
CA THR A 135 9.17 18.02 -12.34
C THR A 135 9.08 16.73 -13.15
N GLU A 136 8.21 15.77 -12.79
CA GLU A 136 7.85 14.64 -13.66
C GLU A 136 6.54 14.89 -14.44
N SER A 137 6.20 16.16 -14.70
CA SER A 137 5.38 16.46 -15.87
C SER A 137 6.27 16.23 -17.09
N LEU A 138 5.87 15.29 -17.96
CA LEU A 138 6.42 14.93 -19.27
C LEU A 138 7.28 13.66 -19.28
N ASP A 139 6.87 12.76 -20.19
CA ASP A 139 7.60 11.60 -20.74
C ASP A 139 7.53 10.24 -20.06
N ILE A 140 6.36 9.61 -20.22
CA ILE A 140 6.27 8.15 -20.33
C ILE A 140 6.27 7.69 -21.81
N GLU A 141 6.07 8.58 -22.79
CA GLU A 141 5.93 8.20 -24.21
C GLU A 141 7.13 8.54 -25.13
N SER A 142 8.07 9.44 -24.77
CA SER A 142 9.10 9.90 -25.73
C SER A 142 10.42 9.12 -25.75
N LYS A 143 10.77 8.36 -24.71
CA LYS A 143 12.10 7.70 -24.62
C LYS A 143 12.16 6.29 -25.22
N ARG A 144 11.27 5.96 -26.16
CA ARG A 144 11.25 4.65 -26.84
C ARG A 144 11.84 4.67 -28.25
N LEU A 145 12.44 5.78 -28.68
CA LEU A 145 13.04 5.94 -30.00
C LEU A 145 14.32 6.80 -29.93
N GLU A 146 15.39 6.30 -29.31
CA GLU A 146 16.80 6.61 -29.69
C GLU A 146 17.71 5.42 -29.35
#